data_AF-A0A2N0VEP2-F1
#
_entry.id   AF-A0A2N0VEP2-F1
#
_cell.length_a   1.000
_cell.length_b   1.000
_cell.length_c   1.000
_cell.angle_alpha   90.00
_cell.angle_beta   90.00
_cell.angle_gamma   90.00
#
_symmetry.space_group_name_H-M   'P 1'
#
loop_
_entity.id
_entity.type
_entity.pdbx_description
1 polymer ?
#
loop_
_entity_poly.entity_id
_entity_poly.type
_entity_poly.pdbx_seq_one_letter_code
_entity_poly.pdbx_strand_id
1 'polypeptide(L)'
;MKFFKSINIALIAILFGAGSLFAQVQQQTPPPQQQQEMPDLPSSDDVSDEEIEQVANAINELGPIQVEAQEKMAEAVEKEDITFERFQQMMMAMQNPQAADQVDVTDEEMEKLQTLQPALMEIQSEADEKMMEKIESNGISVERYQNIVMAAQQDQELRSRVEALLEDEEE
;
A
#
# COMPACT_ATOMS: atom_id res chain seq x y z
N MET A 1 24.43 1.86 26.26
CA MET A 1 23.52 2.84 25.64
C MET A 1 22.67 2.07 24.65
N LYS A 2 21.39 1.84 24.97
CA LYS A 2 20.44 1.18 24.06
C LYS A 2 19.81 2.27 23.20
N PHE A 3 20.09 2.24 21.90
CA PHE A 3 19.50 3.17 20.94
C PHE A 3 18.10 2.66 20.59
N PHE A 4 17.07 3.36 21.06
CA PHE A 4 15.70 3.14 20.59
C PHE A 4 15.60 3.64 19.15
N LYS A 5 15.35 2.74 18.21
CA LYS A 5 15.06 3.06 16.82
C LYS A 5 13.53 3.19 16.71
N SER A 6 13.03 4.41 16.84
CA SER A 6 11.60 4.69 16.63
C SER A 6 11.28 4.49 15.15
N ILE A 7 10.64 3.37 14.83
CA ILE A 7 10.01 3.18 13.52
C ILE A 7 8.75 4.05 13.52
N ASN A 8 8.81 5.14 12.76
CA ASN A 8 7.64 5.97 12.50
C ASN A 8 6.76 5.19 11.53
N ILE A 9 5.72 4.53 12.02
CA ILE A 9 4.56 4.17 11.19
C ILE A 9 3.79 5.46 10.94
N ALA A 10 4.25 6.24 9.97
CA ALA A 10 3.59 7.44 9.53
C ALA A 10 3.70 7.55 8.01
N LEU A 11 2.57 7.28 7.34
CA LEU A 11 2.01 8.01 6.20
C LEU A 11 1.37 7.08 5.17
N ILE A 12 0.13 6.66 5.42
CA ILE A 12 -0.89 6.59 4.35
C ILE A 12 -2.18 7.20 4.90
N ALA A 13 -2.14 8.53 5.08
CA ALA A 13 -3.32 9.34 5.29
C ALA A 13 -3.12 10.66 4.56
N ILE A 14 -3.38 10.66 3.25
CA ILE A 14 -3.83 11.78 2.42
C ILE A 14 -4.36 11.07 1.16
N LEU A 15 -5.67 11.01 0.92
CA LEU A 15 -6.32 11.88 -0.06
C LEU A 15 -7.85 11.76 0.09
N PHE A 16 -8.50 12.69 0.80
CA PHE A 16 -9.82 13.23 0.42
C PHE A 16 -9.96 14.62 1.07
N GLY A 17 -9.20 15.56 0.51
CA GLY A 17 -9.17 16.95 0.94
C GLY A 17 -8.96 17.89 -0.25
N ALA A 18 -9.99 18.08 -1.07
CA ALA A 18 -10.22 19.22 -1.96
C ALA A 18 -11.71 19.16 -2.31
N GLY A 19 -12.57 20.15 -2.12
CA GLY A 19 -12.46 21.60 -2.27
C GLY A 19 -13.77 22.00 -2.99
N SER A 20 -14.74 22.57 -2.29
CA SER A 20 -14.99 24.02 -2.28
C SER A 20 -15.65 24.58 -3.55
N LEU A 21 -16.84 25.18 -3.36
CA LEU A 21 -17.31 26.42 -3.99
C LEU A 21 -17.79 26.38 -5.46
N PHE A 22 -19.04 25.95 -5.68
CA PHE A 22 -19.88 26.58 -6.72
C PHE A 22 -21.17 27.11 -6.12
N ALA A 23 -21.19 28.44 -6.01
CA ALA A 23 -22.34 29.23 -5.66
C ALA A 23 -23.43 29.12 -6.73
N GLN A 24 -24.68 28.98 -6.27
CA GLN A 24 -25.94 29.34 -6.95
C GLN A 24 -26.06 29.00 -8.44
N VAL A 25 -26.76 27.92 -8.79
CA VAL A 25 -27.91 27.91 -9.74
C VAL A 25 -28.69 26.60 -9.59
N GLN A 26 -29.99 26.74 -9.32
CA GLN A 26 -31.11 25.79 -9.49
C GLN A 26 -31.15 24.46 -8.69
N GLN A 27 -32.07 24.48 -7.71
CA GLN A 27 -32.96 23.39 -7.27
C GLN A 27 -32.87 22.06 -8.04
N GLN A 28 -31.95 21.17 -7.68
CA GLN A 28 -32.12 19.73 -7.83
C GLN A 28 -31.48 19.06 -6.61
N THR A 29 -32.21 18.12 -6.03
CA THR A 29 -31.85 17.26 -4.89
C THR A 29 -30.35 16.99 -4.76
N PRO A 30 -29.77 17.05 -3.53
CA PRO A 30 -28.39 16.62 -3.35
C PRO A 30 -28.26 15.18 -3.87
N PRO A 31 -27.24 14.87 -4.69
CA PRO A 31 -26.96 13.47 -5.04
C PRO A 31 -26.78 12.71 -3.71
N PRO A 32 -27.32 11.49 -3.57
CA PRO A 32 -27.10 10.71 -2.37
C PRO A 32 -25.59 10.59 -2.20
N GLN A 33 -25.08 11.14 -1.10
CA GLN A 33 -23.75 10.82 -0.62
C GLN A 33 -23.79 9.32 -0.39
N GLN A 34 -23.19 8.54 -1.30
CA GLN A 34 -22.80 7.17 -0.98
C GLN A 34 -21.82 7.33 0.18
N GLN A 35 -22.34 7.16 1.40
CA GLN A 35 -21.48 6.87 2.54
C GLN A 35 -20.74 5.60 2.11
N GLN A 36 -19.44 5.74 1.80
CA GLN A 36 -18.57 4.58 1.76
C GLN A 36 -18.66 3.98 3.15
N GLU A 37 -19.40 2.89 3.28
CA GLU A 37 -19.43 2.10 4.49
C GLU A 37 -17.98 1.66 4.72
N MET A 38 -17.36 2.17 5.79
CA MET A 38 -16.05 1.66 6.19
C MET A 38 -16.22 0.17 6.50
N PRO A 39 -15.27 -0.69 6.09
CA PRO A 39 -15.29 -2.10 6.46
C PRO A 39 -15.41 -2.22 7.98
N ASP A 40 -16.27 -3.12 8.45
CA ASP A 40 -16.34 -3.46 9.87
C ASP A 40 -15.08 -4.25 10.22
N LEU A 41 -14.16 -3.60 10.93
CA LEU A 41 -12.85 -4.12 11.24
C LEU A 41 -12.89 -4.88 12.57
N PRO A 42 -12.21 -6.05 12.68
CA PRO A 42 -12.16 -6.76 13.94
C PRO A 42 -11.45 -5.92 15.00
N SER A 43 -11.94 -5.96 16.23
CA SER A 43 -11.19 -5.47 17.39
C SER A 43 -10.16 -6.50 17.84
N SER A 44 -9.24 -6.12 18.73
CA SER A 44 -8.29 -7.05 19.36
C SER A 44 -8.96 -8.29 19.99
N ASP A 45 -10.14 -8.15 20.59
CA ASP A 45 -10.91 -9.26 21.17
C ASP A 45 -11.49 -10.23 20.12
N ASP A 46 -11.66 -9.77 18.88
CA ASP A 46 -12.19 -10.56 17.76
C ASP A 46 -11.11 -11.34 17.00
N VAL A 47 -9.84 -11.20 17.41
CA VAL A 47 -8.69 -11.85 16.75
C VAL A 47 -8.00 -12.81 17.72
N SER A 48 -8.04 -14.09 17.38
CA SER A 48 -7.43 -15.17 18.16
C SER A 48 -5.90 -15.16 18.06
N ASP A 49 -5.20 -15.73 19.04
CA ASP A 49 -3.74 -15.85 19.02
C ASP A 49 -3.23 -16.63 17.80
N GLU A 50 -3.97 -17.66 17.36
CA GLU A 50 -3.68 -18.41 16.13
C GLU A 50 -3.72 -17.49 14.90
N GLU A 51 -4.72 -16.61 14.78
CA GLU A 51 -4.77 -15.66 13.67
C GLU A 51 -3.65 -14.62 13.73
N ILE A 52 -3.19 -14.23 14.93
CA ILE A 52 -2.02 -13.36 15.09
C ILE A 52 -0.75 -14.06 14.61
N GLU A 53 -0.57 -15.33 14.95
CA GLU A 53 0.54 -16.16 14.47
C GLU A 53 0.51 -16.34 12.95
N GLN A 54 -0.66 -16.61 12.37
CA GLN A 54 -0.81 -16.73 10.91
C GLN A 54 -0.50 -15.41 10.19
N VAL A 55 -0.90 -14.28 10.76
CA VAL A 55 -0.59 -12.94 10.22
C VAL A 55 0.90 -12.63 10.33
N ALA A 56 1.54 -12.93 11.46
CA ALA A 56 2.97 -12.70 11.67
C ALA A 56 3.81 -13.51 10.68
N ASN A 57 3.54 -14.82 10.57
CA ASN A 57 4.19 -15.70 9.60
C ASN A 57 4.00 -15.21 8.16
N ALA A 58 2.76 -14.83 7.80
CA ALA A 58 2.49 -14.29 6.47
C ALA A 58 3.32 -13.03 6.22
N ILE A 59 3.34 -12.05 7.13
CA ILE A 59 4.15 -10.82 7.00
C ILE A 59 5.62 -11.14 6.72
N ASN A 60 6.20 -12.10 7.42
CA ASN A 60 7.59 -12.52 7.23
C ASN A 60 7.83 -13.16 5.86
N GLU A 61 6.88 -13.95 5.36
CA GLU A 61 6.97 -14.57 4.03
C GLU A 61 6.67 -13.59 2.88
N LEU A 62 5.92 -12.52 3.13
CA LEU A 62 5.59 -11.51 2.11
C LEU A 62 6.78 -10.56 1.82
N GLY A 63 7.66 -10.33 2.80
CA GLY A 63 8.81 -9.43 2.66
C GLY A 63 9.68 -9.73 1.43
N PRO A 64 10.18 -10.97 1.25
CA PRO A 64 10.97 -11.35 0.09
C PRO A 64 10.25 -11.15 -1.26
N ILE A 65 8.94 -11.37 -1.32
CA ILE A 65 8.15 -11.17 -2.56
C ILE A 65 8.14 -9.68 -2.94
N GLN A 66 7.97 -8.79 -1.96
CA GLN A 66 8.00 -7.35 -2.18
C GLN A 66 9.38 -6.88 -2.64
N VAL A 67 10.46 -7.44 -2.09
CA VAL A 67 11.83 -7.14 -2.52
C VAL A 67 12.04 -7.59 -3.96
N GLU A 68 11.66 -8.83 -4.31
CA GLU A 68 11.75 -9.34 -5.69
C GLU A 68 10.99 -8.45 -6.69
N ALA A 69 9.78 -8.02 -6.33
CA ALA A 69 8.97 -7.14 -7.17
C ALA A 69 9.64 -5.75 -7.37
N GLN A 70 10.22 -5.18 -6.31
CA GLN A 70 10.96 -3.92 -6.39
C GLN A 70 12.21 -4.04 -7.26
N GLU A 71 12.96 -5.13 -7.15
CA GLU A 71 14.13 -5.40 -7.99
C GLU A 71 13.73 -5.52 -9.47
N LYS A 72 12.70 -6.32 -9.79
CA LYS A 72 12.17 -6.43 -11.16
C LYS A 72 11.69 -5.09 -11.71
N MET A 73 11.04 -4.27 -10.88
CA MET A 73 10.59 -2.95 -11.27
C MET A 73 11.77 -2.03 -11.59
N ALA A 74 12.80 -2.01 -10.75
CA ALA A 74 14.01 -1.23 -11.00
C ALA A 74 14.69 -1.67 -12.31
N GLU A 75 14.83 -2.98 -12.55
CA GLU A 75 15.38 -3.50 -13.81
C GLU A 75 14.52 -3.12 -15.03
N ALA A 76 13.19 -3.14 -14.92
CA ALA A 76 12.30 -2.76 -16.00
C ALA A 76 12.43 -1.25 -16.33
N VAL A 77 12.53 -0.41 -15.30
CA VAL A 77 12.74 1.04 -15.44
C VAL A 77 14.09 1.35 -16.10
N GLU A 78 15.15 0.68 -15.66
CA GLU A 78 16.51 0.87 -16.21
C GLU A 78 16.61 0.48 -17.69
N LYS A 79 15.83 -0.52 -18.15
CA LYS A 79 15.78 -0.94 -19.57
C LYS A 79 15.23 0.14 -20.51
N GLU A 80 14.43 1.07 -19.99
CA GLU A 80 13.89 2.21 -20.75
C GLU A 80 14.81 3.44 -20.67
N ASP A 81 16.06 3.28 -20.20
CA ASP A 81 17.02 4.36 -19.97
C ASP A 81 16.49 5.44 -18.99
N ILE A 82 15.62 5.03 -18.06
CA ILE A 82 15.12 5.86 -16.97
C ILE A 82 15.78 5.40 -15.67
N THR A 83 16.19 6.34 -14.81
CA THR A 83 16.65 5.99 -13.46
C THR A 83 15.45 5.74 -12.54
N PHE A 84 15.57 4.83 -11.58
CA PHE A 84 14.49 4.58 -10.63
C PHE A 84 14.06 5.84 -9.86
N GLU A 85 15.01 6.72 -9.50
CA GLU A 85 14.71 8.02 -8.89
C GLU A 85 13.88 8.92 -9.82
N ARG A 86 14.23 9.01 -11.11
CA ARG A 86 13.46 9.79 -12.09
C ARG A 86 12.07 9.20 -12.28
N PHE A 87 11.96 7.87 -12.35
CA PHE A 87 10.67 7.18 -12.40
C PHE A 87 9.78 7.53 -11.21
N GLN A 88 10.31 7.51 -9.97
CA GLN A 88 9.54 7.91 -8.79
C GLN A 88 9.06 9.37 -8.86
N GLN A 89 9.91 10.29 -9.33
CA GLN A 89 9.52 11.69 -9.51
C GLN A 89 8.34 11.83 -10.48
N MET A 90 8.38 11.11 -11.61
CA MET A 90 7.29 11.11 -12.60
C MET A 90 6.01 10.51 -12.00
N MET A 91 6.10 9.38 -11.29
CA MET A 91 4.94 8.76 -10.66
C MET A 91 4.30 9.65 -9.58
N MET A 92 5.10 10.39 -8.80
CA MET A 92 4.59 11.38 -7.84
C MET A 92 3.88 12.54 -8.55
N ALA A 93 4.45 13.03 -9.66
CA ALA A 93 3.87 14.08 -10.47
C ALA A 93 2.52 13.68 -11.09
N MET A 94 2.41 12.44 -11.56
CA MET A 94 1.16 11.90 -12.13
C MET A 94 0.06 11.73 -11.08
N GLN A 95 0.40 11.37 -9.85
CA GLN A 95 -0.58 11.20 -8.76
C GLN A 95 -1.02 12.53 -8.14
N ASN A 96 -0.16 13.55 -8.16
CA ASN A 96 -0.44 14.84 -7.58
C ASN A 96 -0.39 15.94 -8.65
N PRO A 97 -1.54 16.48 -9.09
CA PRO A 97 -1.60 17.56 -10.08
C PRO A 97 -0.77 18.80 -9.73
N GLN A 98 -0.53 19.08 -8.44
CA GLN A 98 0.32 20.21 -8.01
C GLN A 98 1.82 19.90 -8.10
N ALA A 99 2.20 18.63 -8.10
CA ALA A 99 3.56 18.19 -8.38
C ALA A 99 3.84 18.11 -9.89
N ALA A 100 2.82 17.88 -10.72
CA ALA A 100 2.94 17.89 -12.17
C ALA A 100 3.49 19.22 -12.72
N ASP A 101 3.13 20.36 -12.12
CA ASP A 101 3.66 21.67 -12.53
C ASP A 101 5.13 21.90 -12.12
N GLN A 102 5.66 21.09 -11.18
CA GLN A 102 7.02 21.21 -10.65
C GLN A 102 7.99 20.19 -11.26
N VAL A 103 7.47 19.03 -11.62
CA VAL A 103 8.20 17.97 -12.29
C VAL A 103 7.93 18.12 -13.78
N ASP A 104 8.85 18.76 -14.49
CA ASP A 104 8.80 18.87 -15.95
C ASP A 104 8.96 17.47 -16.58
N VAL A 105 7.85 16.77 -16.78
CA VAL A 105 7.81 15.46 -17.44
C VAL A 105 7.72 15.69 -18.94
N THR A 106 8.75 15.26 -19.65
CA THR A 106 8.84 15.44 -21.11
C THR A 106 7.97 14.45 -21.87
N ASP A 107 7.65 14.76 -23.13
CA ASP A 107 6.91 13.85 -24.01
C ASP A 107 7.63 12.51 -24.21
N GLU A 108 8.97 12.52 -24.31
CA GLU A 108 9.79 11.31 -24.43
C GLU A 108 9.67 10.42 -23.18
N GLU A 109 9.69 11.04 -22.00
CA GLU A 109 9.50 10.33 -20.74
C GLU A 109 8.09 9.75 -20.61
N MET A 110 7.07 10.48 -21.08
CA MET A 110 5.70 9.94 -21.13
C MET A 110 5.56 8.76 -22.10
N GLU A 111 6.29 8.76 -23.22
CA GLU A 111 6.31 7.63 -24.16
C GLU A 111 6.96 6.40 -23.52
N LYS A 112 8.12 6.57 -22.87
CA LYS A 112 8.80 5.50 -22.13
C LYS A 112 7.98 4.96 -20.95
N LEU A 113 7.20 5.79 -20.29
CA LEU A 113 6.26 5.32 -19.26
C LEU A 113 5.14 4.46 -19.84
N GLN A 114 4.65 4.78 -21.03
CA GLN A 114 3.63 3.98 -21.72
C GLN A 114 4.17 2.62 -22.17
N THR A 115 5.43 2.54 -22.60
CA THR A 115 6.09 1.26 -22.94
C THR A 115 6.37 0.42 -21.71
N LEU A 116 6.69 1.07 -20.58
CA LEU A 116 6.97 0.43 -19.30
C LEU A 116 5.70 -0.10 -18.59
N GLN A 117 4.55 0.54 -18.78
CA GLN A 117 3.31 0.23 -18.06
C GLN A 117 2.90 -1.26 -18.09
N PRO A 118 2.93 -1.97 -19.24
CA PRO A 118 2.62 -3.41 -19.28
C PRO A 118 3.54 -4.24 -18.39
N ALA A 119 4.85 -3.98 -18.41
CA ALA A 119 5.82 -4.71 -17.60
C ALA A 119 5.59 -4.46 -16.10
N LEU A 120 5.26 -3.21 -15.70
CA LEU A 120 4.94 -2.90 -14.31
C LEU A 120 3.66 -3.60 -13.85
N MET A 121 2.63 -3.64 -14.69
CA MET A 121 1.39 -4.36 -14.38
C MET A 121 1.64 -5.86 -14.21
N GLU A 122 2.48 -6.46 -15.06
CA GLU A 122 2.86 -7.87 -14.96
C GLU A 122 3.64 -8.14 -13.66
N ILE A 123 4.65 -7.33 -13.35
CA ILE A 123 5.43 -7.46 -12.10
C ILE A 123 4.52 -7.34 -10.87
N GLN A 124 3.61 -6.36 -10.86
CA GLN A 124 2.65 -6.18 -9.77
C GLN A 124 1.71 -7.39 -9.65
N SER A 125 1.15 -7.86 -10.78
CA SER A 125 0.24 -9.01 -10.78
C SER A 125 0.92 -10.29 -10.31
N GLU A 126 2.16 -10.55 -10.73
CA GLU A 126 2.95 -11.70 -10.26
C GLU A 126 3.20 -11.61 -8.75
N ALA A 127 3.52 -10.42 -8.24
CA ALA A 127 3.72 -10.20 -6.82
C ALA A 127 2.42 -10.44 -6.05
N ASP A 128 1.30 -9.88 -6.50
CA ASP A 128 -0.02 -10.03 -5.87
C ASP A 128 -0.45 -11.50 -5.81
N GLU A 129 -0.25 -12.26 -6.90
CA GLU A 129 -0.56 -13.69 -6.93
C GLU A 129 0.27 -14.48 -5.91
N LYS A 130 1.59 -14.25 -5.88
CA LYS A 130 2.48 -14.90 -4.89
C LYS A 130 2.11 -14.52 -3.47
N MET A 131 1.77 -13.26 -3.22
CA MET A 131 1.37 -12.80 -1.88
C MET A 131 0.07 -13.48 -1.44
N MET A 132 -0.94 -13.56 -2.32
CA MET A 132 -2.19 -14.26 -2.03
C MET A 132 -1.96 -15.74 -1.72
N GLU A 133 -1.15 -16.42 -2.54
CA GLU A 133 -0.79 -17.83 -2.30
C GLU A 133 -0.11 -18.00 -0.93
N LYS A 134 0.81 -17.10 -0.57
CA LYS A 134 1.50 -17.16 0.72
C LYS A 134 0.57 -16.93 1.90
N ILE A 135 -0.29 -15.92 1.83
CA ILE A 135 -1.29 -15.66 2.87
C ILE A 135 -2.18 -16.89 3.08
N GLU A 136 -2.71 -17.46 1.99
CA GLU A 136 -3.57 -18.64 2.07
C GLU A 136 -2.84 -19.89 2.59
N SER A 137 -1.55 -20.04 2.24
CA SER A 137 -0.73 -21.16 2.72
C SER A 137 -0.48 -21.13 4.23
N ASN A 138 -0.58 -19.95 4.85
CA ASN A 138 -0.51 -19.77 6.30
C ASN A 138 -1.84 -20.08 7.01
N GLY A 139 -2.87 -20.53 6.28
CA GLY A 139 -4.15 -20.96 6.88
C GLY A 139 -5.14 -19.83 7.16
N ILE A 140 -4.86 -18.62 6.68
CA ILE A 140 -5.72 -17.44 6.80
C ILE A 140 -6.19 -16.99 5.41
N SER A 141 -7.44 -16.55 5.27
CA SER A 141 -7.91 -15.99 4.00
C SER A 141 -7.30 -14.61 3.74
N VAL A 142 -7.13 -14.24 2.47
CA VAL A 142 -6.63 -12.92 2.08
C VAL A 142 -7.46 -11.79 2.69
N GLU A 143 -8.79 -11.93 2.68
CA GLU A 143 -9.71 -10.95 3.28
C GLU A 143 -9.51 -10.84 4.80
N ARG A 144 -9.37 -11.97 5.50
CA ARG A 144 -9.19 -11.96 6.96
C ARG A 144 -7.84 -11.36 7.33
N TYR A 145 -6.79 -11.69 6.60
CA TYR A 145 -5.46 -11.07 6.73
C TYR A 145 -5.54 -9.55 6.55
N GLN A 146 -6.15 -9.07 5.46
CA GLN A 146 -6.31 -7.64 5.18
C GLN A 146 -7.07 -6.92 6.30
N ASN A 147 -8.16 -7.52 6.79
CA ASN A 147 -8.96 -6.95 7.87
C ASN A 147 -8.16 -6.86 9.18
N ILE A 148 -7.38 -7.89 9.54
CA ILE A 148 -6.57 -7.86 10.77
C ILE A 148 -5.44 -6.84 10.66
N VAL A 149 -4.73 -6.79 9.52
CA VAL A 149 -3.65 -5.81 9.30
C VAL A 149 -4.19 -4.38 9.33
N MET A 150 -5.34 -4.14 8.70
CA MET A 150 -5.99 -2.82 8.70
C MET A 150 -6.54 -2.45 10.09
N ALA A 151 -7.03 -3.42 10.86
CA ALA A 151 -7.42 -3.22 12.25
C ALA A 151 -6.22 -2.90 13.15
N ALA A 152 -5.08 -3.58 12.98
CA ALA A 152 -3.86 -3.33 13.74
C ALA A 152 -3.30 -1.91 13.55
N GLN A 153 -3.60 -1.25 12.43
CA GLN A 153 -3.25 0.17 12.25
C GLN A 153 -4.03 1.09 13.20
N GLN A 154 -5.23 0.69 13.61
CA GLN A 154 -6.16 1.50 14.41
C GLN A 154 -6.24 1.04 15.88
N ASP A 155 -6.08 -0.25 16.14
CA ASP A 155 -6.10 -0.86 17.47
C ASP A 155 -4.66 -1.08 17.99
N GLN A 156 -4.32 -0.38 19.07
CA GLN A 156 -2.98 -0.45 19.68
C GLN A 156 -2.65 -1.80 20.29
N GLU A 157 -3.64 -2.48 20.88
CA GLU A 157 -3.45 -3.79 21.50
C GLU A 157 -3.20 -4.85 20.43
N LEU A 158 -4.03 -4.84 19.38
CA LEU A 158 -3.86 -5.74 18.24
C LEU A 158 -2.49 -5.55 17.57
N ARG A 159 -2.07 -4.29 17.37
CA ARG A 159 -0.72 -3.99 16.85
C ARG A 159 0.38 -4.58 17.72
N SER A 160 0.29 -4.38 19.03
CA SER A 160 1.32 -4.85 19.97
C SER A 160 1.42 -6.37 19.97
N ARG A 161 0.28 -7.08 19.82
CA ARG A 161 0.26 -8.55 19.71
C ARG A 161 0.94 -9.05 18.44
N VAL A 162 0.69 -8.40 17.30
CA VAL A 162 1.36 -8.75 16.03
C VAL A 162 2.86 -8.43 16.10
N GLU A 163 3.23 -7.24 16.58
CA GLU A 163 4.64 -6.82 16.72
C GLU A 163 5.46 -7.76 17.61
N ALA A 164 4.88 -8.24 18.72
CA ALA A 164 5.57 -9.16 19.63
C ALA A 164 6.00 -10.48 18.95
N LEU A 165 5.16 -11.04 18.06
CA LEU A 165 5.53 -12.26 17.33
C LEU A 165 6.59 -12.02 16.26
N LEU A 166 6.57 -10.85 15.62
CA LEU A 166 7.59 -10.49 14.63
C LEU A 166 8.97 -10.32 15.28
N GLU A 167 9.03 -9.77 16.50
CA GLU A 167 10.29 -9.66 17.25
C GLU A 167 10.84 -11.04 17.69
N ASP A 168 9.95 -11.96 18.10
CA ASP A 168 10.33 -13.31 18.55
C ASP A 168 10.85 -14.20 17.40
N GLU A 169 10.41 -13.98 16.15
CA GLU A 169 10.87 -14.73 14.97
C GLU A 169 12.23 -14.23 14.41
N GLU A 170 12.71 -13.04 14.81
CA GLU A 170 14.00 -12.49 14.39
C GLU A 170 15.20 -12.97 15.26
N GLU A 171 14.97 -13.66 16.38
CA GLU A 171 16.00 -14.24 17.29
C GLU A 171 16.43 -15.68 16.96
#